data_AF-A0A6B0D525-F1
#
_entry.id   AF-A0A6B0D525-F1
#
_cell.length_a   1.000
_cell.length_b   1.000
_cell.length_c   1.000
_cell.angle_alpha   90.00
_cell.angle_beta   90.00
_cell.angle_gamma   90.00
#
_symmetry.space_group_name_H-M   'P 1'
#
loop_
_entity.id
_entity.type
_entity.pdbx_description
1 polymer ?
#
loop_
_entity_poly.entity_id
_entity_poly.type
_entity_poly.pdbx_seq_one_letter_code
_entity_poly.pdbx_strand_id
1 'polypeptide(L)' 'GVETILSHPATMSHAALPEEVRQERGITFGLFRLSVGLEDPDELIADIKYALKEAFNESIPHTIER' A
#
# COMPACT_ATOMS: atom_id res chain seq x y z
N GLY A 1 3.56 -3.54 -13.70
CA GLY A 1 4.68 -3.68 -14.65
C GLY A 1 5.15 -5.11 -14.56
N VAL A 2 6.44 -5.38 -14.78
CA VAL A 2 7.01 -6.66 -14.32
C VAL A 2 7.12 -6.66 -12.79
N GLU A 3 7.36 -5.49 -12.20
CA GLU A 3 7.43 -5.28 -10.75
C GLU A 3 6.06 -4.91 -10.15
N THR A 4 5.87 -5.35 -8.91
CA THR A 4 4.75 -5.01 -8.03
C THR A 4 4.89 -3.59 -7.51
N ILE A 5 3.80 -2.82 -7.60
CA ILE A 5 3.77 -1.41 -7.17
C ILE A 5 2.56 -1.16 -6.29
N LEU A 6 2.81 -0.63 -5.09
CA LEU A 6 1.79 -0.05 -4.21
C LEU A 6 1.69 1.45 -4.46
N SER A 7 0.46 1.97 -4.53
CA SER A 7 0.21 3.40 -4.69
C SER A 7 -0.94 3.86 -3.79
N HIS A 8 -0.88 5.12 -3.37
CA HIS A 8 -1.94 5.76 -2.58
C HIS A 8 -2.71 6.74 -3.48
N PRO A 9 -3.87 6.36 -4.06
CA PRO A 9 -4.55 7.17 -5.07
C PRO A 9 -4.93 8.55 -4.55
N ALA A 10 -5.35 8.66 -3.29
CA ALA A 10 -5.80 9.91 -2.70
C ALA A 10 -4.70 10.98 -2.63
N THR A 11 -3.42 10.61 -2.48
CA THR A 11 -2.28 11.57 -2.44
C THR A 11 -1.36 11.50 -3.66
N MET A 12 -1.64 10.62 -4.63
CA MET A 12 -0.83 10.46 -5.83
C MET A 12 -1.67 10.70 -7.09
N SER A 13 -2.09 9.64 -7.77
CA SER A 13 -2.71 9.73 -9.10
C SER A 13 -4.02 10.51 -9.13
N HIS A 14 -4.73 10.61 -8.00
CA HIS A 14 -6.00 11.32 -7.90
C HIS A 14 -5.91 12.54 -6.95
N ALA A 15 -4.70 12.96 -6.57
CA ALA A 15 -4.48 14.07 -5.65
C ALA A 15 -5.07 15.40 -6.14
N ALA A 16 -5.16 15.59 -7.45
CA ALA A 16 -5.72 16.80 -8.06
C ALA A 16 -7.26 16.86 -8.02
N LEU A 17 -7.94 15.75 -7.68
CA LEU A 17 -9.40 15.75 -7.53
C LEU A 17 -9.79 16.32 -6.15
N PRO A 18 -10.82 17.18 -6.07
CA PRO A 18 -11.39 17.61 -4.80
C PRO A 18 -11.77 16.39 -3.93
N GLU A 19 -11.65 16.52 -2.61
CA GLU A 19 -11.96 15.45 -1.65
C GLU A 19 -13.38 14.90 -1.85
N GLU A 20 -14.37 15.79 -2.01
CA GLU A 20 -15.76 15.42 -2.23
C GLU A 20 -15.93 14.49 -3.44
N VAL A 21 -15.31 14.85 -4.57
CA VAL A 21 -15.35 14.05 -5.80
C VAL A 21 -14.61 12.72 -5.64
N ARG A 22 -13.53 12.68 -4.85
CA ARG A 22 -12.82 11.43 -4.52
C ARG A 22 -13.72 10.50 -3.70
N GLN A 23 -14.35 11.02 -2.65
CA GLN A 23 -15.24 10.28 -1.76
C GLN A 23 -16.47 9.74 -2.51
N GLU A 24 -17.10 10.54 -3.37
CA GLU A 24 -18.22 10.10 -4.21
C GLU A 24 -17.86 8.91 -5.13
N ARG A 25 -16.59 8.81 -5.54
CA ARG A 25 -16.06 7.73 -6.38
C ARG A 25 -15.50 6.55 -5.57
N GLY A 26 -15.62 6.58 -4.24
CA GLY A 26 -15.08 5.55 -3.36
C GLY A 26 -13.55 5.61 -3.20
N ILE A 27 -12.91 6.70 -3.62
CA ILE A 27 -11.48 6.93 -3.41
C ILE A 27 -11.30 7.53 -2.01
N THR A 28 -11.30 6.67 -1.00
CA THR A 28 -11.11 7.09 0.39
C THR A 28 -9.63 7.30 0.71
N PHE A 29 -9.34 8.02 1.79
CA PHE A 29 -7.96 8.18 2.28
C PHE A 29 -7.31 6.86 2.74
N GLY A 30 -8.10 5.85 3.11
CA GLY A 30 -7.57 4.53 3.48
C GLY A 30 -7.33 3.60 2.27
N LEU A 31 -7.66 4.04 1.05
CA LEU A 31 -7.58 3.20 -0.14
C LEU A 31 -6.12 3.10 -0.62
N PHE A 32 -5.58 1.89 -0.60
CA PHE A 32 -4.34 1.56 -1.30
C PHE A 32 -4.64 0.77 -2.57
N ARG A 33 -3.88 1.04 -3.64
CA ARG A 33 -3.97 0.32 -4.91
C ARG A 33 -2.68 -0.45 -5.15
N LEU A 34 -2.80 -1.77 -5.26
CA LEU A 34 -1.72 -2.68 -5.60
C LEU A 34 -1.80 -3.08 -7.08
N SER A 35 -0.75 -2.81 -7.85
CA SER A 35 -0.53 -3.38 -9.18
C SER A 35 0.42 -4.56 -9.04
N VAL A 36 -0.11 -5.77 -9.04
CA VAL A 36 0.69 -7.00 -8.90
C VAL A 36 1.57 -7.22 -10.13
N GLY A 37 2.84 -7.54 -9.89
CA GLY A 37 3.86 -7.86 -10.89
C GLY A 37 3.90 -9.35 -11.22
N LEU A 38 5.08 -9.83 -11.60
CA LEU A 38 5.35 -11.21 -12.02
C LEU A 38 6.29 -11.96 -11.04
N GLU A 39 6.41 -11.47 -9.81
CA GLU A 39 7.22 -12.12 -8.77
C GLU A 39 6.60 -13.43 -8.27
N ASP A 40 7.35 -14.17 -7.45
CA ASP A 40 6.85 -15.39 -6.82
C ASP A 40 5.64 -15.07 -5.92
N PRO A 41 4.49 -15.76 -6.10
CA PRO A 41 3.29 -15.50 -5.31
C PRO A 41 3.46 -15.70 -3.80
N ASP A 42 4.26 -16.68 -3.38
CA ASP A 42 4.45 -16.98 -1.96
C ASP A 42 5.31 -15.90 -1.28
N GLU A 43 6.32 -15.38 -1.99
CA GLU A 43 7.13 -14.25 -1.53
C GLU A 43 6.29 -12.97 -1.41
N LEU A 44 5.47 -12.65 -2.42
CA LEU A 44 4.57 -11.49 -2.40
C LEU A 44 3.56 -11.57 -1.24
N ILE A 45 2.98 -12.74 -1.02
CA ILE A 45 2.03 -12.96 0.08
C ILE A 45 2.74 -12.82 1.43
N ALA A 46 3.96 -13.35 1.56
CA ALA A 46 4.75 -13.23 2.79
C ALA A 46 5.06 -11.77 3.12
N ASP A 47 5.47 -10.98 2.13
CA ASP A 47 5.78 -9.56 2.29
C ASP A 47 4.56 -8.74 2.72
N ILE A 48 3.42 -8.93 2.05
CA ILE A 48 2.16 -8.25 2.42
C ILE A 48 1.71 -8.64 3.84
N LYS A 49 1.81 -9.93 4.20
CA LYS A 49 1.47 -10.39 5.56
C LYS A 49 2.36 -9.76 6.62
N TYR A 50 3.66 -9.68 6.35
CA TYR A 50 4.61 -9.01 7.24
C TYR A 50 4.26 -7.53 7.40
N ALA A 51 4.06 -6.81 6.30
CA ALA A 51 3.70 -5.38 6.31
C ALA A 51 2.40 -5.11 7.07
N LEU A 52 1.36 -5.94 6.88
CA LEU A 52 0.10 -5.83 7.63
C LEU A 52 0.32 -6.09 9.11
N LYS A 53 1.10 -7.12 9.47
CA LYS A 53 1.42 -7.40 10.88
C LYS A 53 2.11 -6.20 11.53
N GLU A 54 3.13 -5.64 10.89
CA GLU A 54 3.84 -4.46 11.39
C GLU A 54 2.91 -3.23 11.50
N ALA A 55 2.03 -3.01 10.52
CA ALA A 55 1.08 -1.89 10.55
C ALA A 55 0.06 -1.99 11.70
N PHE A 56 -0.30 -3.20 12.14
CA PHE A 56 -1.28 -3.43 13.21
C PHE A 56 -0.65 -3.69 14.59
N ASN A 57 0.68 -3.82 14.70
CA ASN A 57 1.41 -3.97 15.95
C ASN A 57 2.18 -2.67 16.26
N GLU A 58 1.68 -1.82 17.16
CA GLU A 58 2.42 -0.61 17.56
C GLU A 58 3.84 -0.95 18.11
N SER A 59 4.84 -0.35 17.46
CA SER A 59 6.29 -0.28 17.76
C SER A 59 7.07 -1.60 17.88
N ILE A 60 7.83 -1.94 16.82
CA ILE A 60 9.18 -2.46 17.00
C ILE A 60 10.16 -1.43 16.42
N PRO A 61 10.98 -0.75 17.25
CA PRO A 61 12.10 0.00 16.70
C PRO A 61 13.00 -1.03 16.02
N HIS A 62 13.12 -0.95 14.69
CA HIS A 62 14.17 -1.66 13.98
C HIS A 62 15.51 -1.05 14.42
N THR A 63 16.07 -1.57 15.52
CA THR A 63 17.51 -1.56 15.70
C THR A 63 18.06 -2.42 14.58
N ILE A 64 18.60 -1.77 13.55
CA ILE A 64 19.43 -2.45 12.56
C ILE A 64 20.66 -2.96 13.31
N GLU A 65 20.74 -4.28 13.51
CA GLU A 65 22.00 -4.95 13.78
C GLU A 65 22.49 -5.66 12.50
N ARG A 66 23.69 -5.21 12.11
CA ARG A 66 24.64 -5.69 11.08
C ARG A 66 24.49 -5.14 9.67
#